data_AF-A0A7S2NFI6-F1
#
_entry.id   AF-A0A7S2NFI6-F1
#
_cell.length_a   1.000
_cell.length_b   1.000
_cell.length_c   1.000
_cell.angle_alpha   90.00
_cell.angle_beta   90.00
_cell.angle_gamma   90.00
#
_symmetry.space_group_name_H-M   'P 1'
#
loop_
_entity.id
_entity.type
_entity.pdbx_description
1 polymer ?
#
loop_
_entity_poly.entity_id
_entity_poly.type
_entity_poly.pdbx_seq_one_letter_code
_entity_poly.pdbx_strand_id
1 'polypeptide(L)'
;CIFASRLPPGFPNQVGAGNGWCNAVPGWYGCISTPEKCNASQVASLNHYMKDFERDMLTARASWRKVGNGAFIHSCHTHCEAQENGAWTTFAVGGTTMQQAFSSWWKSTAAPAAEHSRTDCAYHPEAPHHCNPTCGGRVDLAPQFII
;
A
#
# COMPACT_ATOMS: atom_id res chain seq x y z
N CYS A 1 7.58 -7.94 -10.92
CA CYS A 1 7.05 -6.97 -9.95
C CYS A 1 5.54 -7.10 -9.90
N ILE A 2 4.94 -7.17 -8.71
CA ILE A 2 3.51 -7.48 -8.56
C ILE A 2 2.58 -6.43 -9.20
N PHE A 3 2.93 -5.14 -9.11
CA PHE A 3 2.12 -4.05 -9.66
C PHE A 3 2.52 -3.61 -11.08
N ALA A 4 3.68 -4.05 -11.60
CA ALA A 4 4.06 -3.78 -12.98
C ALA A 4 3.46 -4.80 -13.97
N SER A 5 2.78 -5.83 -13.48
CA SER A 5 2.26 -6.97 -14.25
C SER A 5 3.29 -7.60 -15.20
N ARG A 6 4.58 -7.48 -14.84
CA ARG A 6 5.73 -7.95 -15.61
C ARG A 6 6.75 -8.59 -14.71
N LEU A 7 7.32 -9.70 -15.17
CA LEU A 7 8.42 -10.35 -14.49
C LEU A 7 9.72 -9.59 -14.77
N PRO A 8 10.61 -9.43 -13.77
CA PRO A 8 11.94 -8.89 -14.02
C PRO A 8 12.73 -9.81 -14.98
N PRO A 9 13.72 -9.25 -15.72
CA PRO A 9 14.59 -10.05 -16.58
C PRO A 9 15.24 -11.21 -15.80
N GLY A 10 15.22 -12.41 -16.38
CA GLY A 10 15.83 -13.59 -15.78
C GLY A 10 14.94 -14.37 -14.81
N PHE A 11 13.68 -13.96 -14.55
CA PHE A 11 12.74 -14.79 -13.78
C PHE A 11 12.55 -16.19 -14.43
N PRO A 12 12.57 -17.31 -13.67
CA PRO A 12 12.78 -17.38 -12.20
C PRO A 12 14.26 -17.46 -11.77
N ASN A 13 15.19 -17.66 -12.70
CA ASN A 13 16.63 -17.86 -12.47
C ASN A 13 17.41 -16.54 -12.36
N GLN A 14 17.00 -15.68 -11.44
CA GLN A 14 17.58 -14.36 -11.31
C GLN A 14 18.80 -14.38 -10.40
N VAL A 15 19.79 -13.53 -10.70
CA VAL A 15 21.07 -13.45 -9.96
C VAL A 15 20.92 -12.87 -8.54
N GLY A 16 19.73 -12.40 -8.18
CA GLY A 16 19.39 -11.91 -6.85
C GLY A 16 17.94 -12.24 -6.50
N ALA A 17 17.71 -12.59 -5.24
CA ALA A 17 16.40 -12.84 -4.66
C ALA A 17 16.04 -11.78 -3.60
N GLY A 18 16.41 -10.52 -3.86
CA GLY A 18 15.88 -9.42 -3.04
C GLY A 18 14.35 -9.43 -3.11
N ASN A 19 13.69 -9.11 -2.00
CA ASN A 19 12.27 -8.76 -2.05
C ASN A 19 12.09 -7.74 -3.19
N GLY A 20 10.95 -7.75 -3.90
CA GLY A 20 10.63 -6.71 -4.86
C GLY A 20 11.78 -6.27 -5.80
N TRP A 21 12.33 -7.17 -6.65
CA TRP A 21 13.24 -6.70 -7.72
C TRP A 21 12.47 -5.94 -8.84
N CYS A 22 11.61 -5.02 -8.42
CA CYS A 22 10.69 -4.25 -9.22
C CYS A 22 11.43 -3.19 -10.02
N ASN A 23 12.49 -2.60 -9.46
CA ASN A 23 13.27 -1.54 -10.10
C ASN A 23 14.01 -2.03 -11.36
N ALA A 24 14.18 -3.35 -11.52
CA ALA A 24 14.71 -3.97 -12.74
C ALA A 24 13.69 -4.09 -13.88
N VAL A 25 12.40 -3.78 -13.64
CA VAL A 25 11.41 -3.73 -14.72
C VAL A 25 11.68 -2.48 -15.56
N PRO A 26 11.94 -2.60 -16.88
CA PRO A 26 12.23 -1.45 -17.74
C PRO A 26 11.16 -0.36 -17.65
N GLY A 27 11.58 0.88 -17.43
CA GLY A 27 10.71 2.06 -17.31
C GLY A 27 10.11 2.31 -15.92
N TRP A 28 10.27 1.39 -14.95
CA TRP A 28 9.64 1.50 -13.63
C TRP A 28 10.55 2.03 -12.53
N TYR A 29 11.85 2.17 -12.79
CA TYR A 29 12.85 2.57 -11.79
C TYR A 29 12.44 3.83 -10.99
N GLY A 30 12.00 4.90 -11.68
CA GLY A 30 11.55 6.13 -11.02
C GLY A 30 10.27 5.93 -10.22
N CYS A 31 9.24 5.37 -10.86
CA CYS A 31 7.91 5.14 -10.27
C CYS A 31 7.94 4.26 -9.01
N ILE A 32 8.87 3.31 -8.93
CA ILE A 32 9.01 2.44 -7.74
C ILE A 32 9.60 3.17 -6.56
N SER A 33 10.42 4.21 -6.78
CA SER A 33 10.96 5.01 -5.67
C SER A 33 9.94 5.99 -5.09
N THR A 34 8.96 6.40 -5.89
CA THR A 34 7.88 7.28 -5.46
C THR A 34 6.79 7.31 -6.54
N PRO A 35 5.50 7.25 -6.14
CA PRO A 35 4.39 7.41 -7.07
C PRO A 35 4.45 8.70 -7.89
N GLU A 36 5.07 9.76 -7.34
CA GLU A 36 5.23 11.05 -8.00
C GLU A 36 6.11 11.03 -9.26
N LYS A 37 6.86 9.95 -9.48
CA LYS A 37 7.66 9.73 -10.69
C LYS A 37 7.00 8.77 -11.68
N CYS A 38 5.78 8.33 -11.41
CA CYS A 38 5.03 7.48 -12.32
C CYS A 38 4.43 8.31 -13.47
N ASN A 39 4.31 7.71 -14.65
CA ASN A 39 3.41 8.24 -15.67
C ASN A 39 1.99 7.70 -15.48
N ALA A 40 1.01 8.28 -16.20
CA ALA A 40 -0.40 7.91 -16.08
C ALA A 40 -0.68 6.40 -16.25
N SER A 41 0.04 5.70 -17.15
CA SER A 41 -0.13 4.26 -17.35
C SER A 41 0.40 3.42 -16.18
N GLN A 42 1.47 3.89 -15.53
CA GLN A 42 2.02 3.25 -14.34
C GLN A 42 1.11 3.48 -13.14
N VAL A 43 0.59 4.69 -12.96
CA VAL A 43 -0.42 5.00 -11.94
C VAL A 43 -1.67 4.16 -12.12
N ALA A 44 -2.16 4.00 -13.35
CA ALA A 44 -3.29 3.13 -13.64
C ALA A 44 -3.02 1.68 -13.22
N SER A 45 -1.79 1.20 -13.42
CA SER A 45 -1.38 -0.15 -13.01
C SER A 45 -1.28 -0.28 -11.48
N LEU A 46 -0.74 0.72 -10.77
CA LEU A 46 -0.74 0.77 -9.30
C LEU A 46 -2.17 0.74 -8.74
N ASN A 47 -3.04 1.59 -9.27
CA ASN A 47 -4.45 1.65 -8.87
C ASN A 47 -5.20 0.36 -9.18
N HIS A 48 -4.87 -0.31 -10.29
CA HIS A 48 -5.45 -1.61 -10.62
C HIS A 48 -5.03 -2.67 -9.60
N TYR A 49 -3.74 -2.73 -9.25
CA TYR A 49 -3.23 -3.62 -8.23
C TYR A 49 -3.89 -3.39 -6.86
N MET A 50 -4.01 -2.13 -6.42
CA MET A 50 -4.67 -1.77 -5.15
C MET A 50 -6.12 -2.26 -5.13
N LYS A 51 -6.87 -2.03 -6.21
CA LYS A 51 -8.27 -2.48 -6.33
C LYS A 51 -8.40 -3.99 -6.31
N ASP A 52 -7.50 -4.70 -7.00
CA ASP A 52 -7.49 -6.16 -7.00
C ASP A 52 -7.19 -6.71 -5.61
N PHE A 53 -6.20 -6.13 -4.92
CA PHE A 53 -5.87 -6.49 -3.54
C PHE A 53 -7.05 -6.26 -2.59
N GLU A 54 -7.68 -5.08 -2.64
CA GLU A 54 -8.84 -4.76 -1.80
C GLU A 54 -10.04 -5.67 -2.10
N ARG A 55 -10.35 -5.93 -3.37
CA ARG A 55 -11.40 -6.86 -3.77
C ARG A 55 -11.13 -8.24 -3.20
N ASP A 56 -9.91 -8.75 -3.34
CA ASP A 56 -9.56 -10.09 -2.94
C ASP A 56 -9.58 -10.26 -1.41
N MET A 57 -9.12 -9.22 -0.68
CA MET A 57 -9.12 -9.21 0.78
C MET A 57 -10.50 -9.04 1.39
N LEU A 58 -11.30 -8.09 0.88
CA LEU A 58 -12.55 -7.65 1.53
C LEU A 58 -13.80 -8.30 0.94
N THR A 59 -13.75 -8.78 -0.29
CA THR A 59 -14.94 -9.31 -0.97
C THR A 59 -14.81 -10.79 -1.31
N ALA A 60 -13.70 -11.20 -1.93
CA ALA A 60 -13.56 -12.57 -2.44
C ALA A 60 -13.37 -13.62 -1.34
N ARG A 61 -12.80 -13.22 -0.20
CA ARG A 61 -12.50 -14.13 0.91
C ARG A 61 -13.57 -14.07 1.98
N ALA A 62 -14.43 -15.09 2.03
CA ALA A 62 -15.46 -15.23 3.07
C ALA A 62 -14.87 -15.20 4.50
N SER A 63 -13.61 -15.62 4.66
CA SER A 63 -12.91 -15.57 5.95
C SER A 63 -12.77 -14.16 6.50
N TRP A 64 -12.59 -13.13 5.65
CA TRP A 64 -12.48 -11.74 6.11
C TRP A 64 -13.74 -11.29 6.85
N ARG A 65 -14.94 -11.70 6.39
CA ARG A 65 -16.23 -11.31 6.98
C ARG A 65 -16.48 -11.83 8.40
N LYS A 66 -15.61 -12.72 8.92
CA LYS A 66 -15.75 -13.26 10.27
C LYS A 66 -15.66 -12.14 11.31
N VAL A 67 -16.49 -12.28 12.35
CA VAL A 67 -16.45 -11.41 13.53
C VAL A 67 -15.04 -11.39 14.13
N GLY A 68 -14.60 -10.20 14.54
CA GLY A 68 -13.27 -10.01 15.12
C GLY A 68 -12.15 -9.84 14.09
N ASN A 69 -12.44 -9.84 12.79
CA ASN A 69 -11.45 -9.42 11.78
C ASN A 69 -11.49 -7.91 11.56
N GLY A 70 -10.49 -7.41 10.82
CA GLY A 70 -10.39 -6.02 10.39
C GLY A 70 -9.27 -5.88 9.35
N ALA A 71 -9.19 -4.71 8.72
CA ALA A 71 -8.14 -4.37 7.77
C ALA A 71 -7.86 -2.87 7.83
N PHE A 72 -6.60 -2.48 7.74
CA PHE A 72 -6.23 -1.09 7.51
C PHE A 72 -5.39 -1.04 6.25
N ILE A 73 -5.98 -0.54 5.17
CA ILE A 73 -5.37 -0.48 3.84
C ILE A 73 -5.25 1.00 3.48
N HIS A 74 -4.05 1.45 3.17
CA HIS A 74 -3.76 2.85 2.83
C HIS A 74 -3.02 3.00 1.50
N SER A 75 -3.13 4.18 0.90
CA SER A 75 -2.48 4.53 -0.39
C SER A 75 -1.05 5.09 -0.23
N CYS A 76 -0.57 5.29 1.00
CA CYS A 76 0.78 5.80 1.20
C CYS A 76 1.85 4.80 0.77
N HIS A 77 2.78 5.26 -0.06
CA HIS A 77 3.88 4.44 -0.57
C HIS A 77 5.00 4.33 0.46
N THR A 78 5.13 3.15 1.08
CA THR A 78 6.02 2.90 2.23
C THR A 78 6.32 1.39 2.35
N HIS A 79 7.18 1.04 3.29
CA HIS A 79 7.48 -0.33 3.68
C HIS A 79 7.70 -0.42 5.20
N CYS A 80 7.20 -1.47 5.85
CA CYS A 80 7.34 -1.68 7.31
C CYS A 80 6.76 -0.56 8.20
N GLU A 81 5.71 0.11 7.75
CA GLU A 81 5.10 1.28 8.39
C GLU A 81 4.65 1.06 9.84
N ALA A 82 4.20 -0.15 10.18
CA ALA A 82 3.82 -0.50 11.55
C ALA A 82 5.02 -0.61 12.52
N GLN A 83 6.25 -0.71 11.99
CA GLN A 83 7.49 -0.71 12.77
C GLN A 83 8.08 0.70 12.90
N GLU A 84 7.56 1.67 12.13
CA GLU A 84 8.04 3.03 12.14
C GLU A 84 7.08 3.94 12.91
N ASN A 85 7.53 4.46 14.07
CA ASN A 85 6.70 5.30 14.95
C ASN A 85 6.02 6.49 14.24
N GLY A 86 6.65 7.02 13.18
CA GLY A 86 6.08 8.09 12.37
C GLY A 86 4.81 7.63 11.65
N ALA A 87 4.96 6.78 10.64
CA ALA A 87 3.84 6.33 9.82
C ALA A 87 2.71 5.70 10.65
N TRP A 88 3.05 4.86 11.65
CA TRP A 88 2.10 4.22 12.56
C TRP A 88 1.11 5.20 13.23
N THR A 89 1.56 6.40 13.55
CA THR A 89 0.77 7.41 14.27
C THR A 89 0.30 8.57 13.40
N THR A 90 0.75 8.68 12.14
CA THR A 90 0.43 9.81 11.25
C THR A 90 -0.39 9.43 10.04
N PHE A 91 -0.16 8.27 9.43
CA PHE A 91 -0.93 7.85 8.25
C PHE A 91 -2.35 7.53 8.68
N ALA A 92 -3.31 8.23 8.07
CA ALA A 92 -4.71 8.15 8.45
C ALA A 92 -5.60 7.89 7.23
N VAL A 93 -6.59 7.02 7.42
CA VAL A 93 -7.63 6.72 6.43
C VAL A 93 -8.97 7.15 7.02
N GLY A 94 -9.64 8.10 6.36
CA GLY A 94 -10.86 8.71 6.89
C GLY A 94 -10.66 9.35 8.28
N GLY A 95 -9.50 9.98 8.50
CA GLY A 95 -9.15 10.63 9.77
C GLY A 95 -8.78 9.70 10.92
N THR A 96 -8.74 8.37 10.70
CA THR A 96 -8.28 7.39 11.71
C THR A 96 -6.90 6.88 11.35
N THR A 97 -5.96 6.99 12.29
CA THR A 97 -4.58 6.47 12.13
C THR A 97 -4.52 4.95 12.24
N MET A 98 -3.44 4.34 11.76
CA MET A 98 -3.19 2.90 11.96
C MET A 98 -3.24 2.52 13.46
N GLN A 99 -2.56 3.29 14.30
CA GLN A 99 -2.53 3.08 15.75
C GLN A 99 -3.92 3.11 16.39
N GLN A 100 -4.76 4.08 16.01
CA GLN A 100 -6.13 4.18 16.50
C GLN A 100 -7.01 3.03 15.99
N ALA A 101 -6.90 2.69 14.70
CA ALA A 101 -7.65 1.59 14.11
C ALA A 101 -7.31 0.25 14.79
N PHE A 102 -6.02 -0.02 14.98
CA PHE A 102 -5.56 -1.21 15.70
C PHE A 102 -6.04 -1.23 17.15
N SER A 103 -5.92 -0.11 17.89
CA SER A 103 -6.40 -0.06 19.26
C SER A 103 -7.92 -0.27 19.37
N SER A 104 -8.70 0.23 18.40
CA SER A 104 -10.15 0.03 18.34
C SER A 104 -10.51 -1.43 18.10
N TRP A 105 -9.84 -2.06 17.13
CA TRP A 105 -10.00 -3.46 16.81
C TRP A 105 -9.63 -4.37 18.00
N TRP A 106 -8.46 -4.14 18.61
CA TRP A 106 -7.95 -4.94 19.73
C TRP A 106 -8.85 -4.91 20.97
N LYS A 107 -9.52 -3.78 21.21
CA LYS A 107 -10.44 -3.61 22.35
C LYS A 107 -11.85 -4.12 22.05
N SER A 108 -12.13 -4.53 20.82
CA SER A 108 -13.43 -5.04 20.42
C SER A 108 -13.54 -6.53 20.71
N THR A 109 -14.71 -6.98 21.17
CA THR A 109 -14.96 -8.39 21.50
C THR A 109 -15.70 -9.15 20.40
N ALA A 110 -16.58 -8.48 19.65
CA ALA A 110 -17.45 -9.14 18.68
C ALA A 110 -17.93 -8.24 17.52
N ALA A 111 -17.21 -7.16 17.19
CA ALA A 111 -17.65 -6.29 16.10
C ALA A 111 -17.52 -6.98 14.71
N PRO A 112 -18.43 -6.66 13.77
CA PRO A 112 -18.30 -7.04 12.37
C PRO A 112 -17.00 -6.52 11.76
N ALA A 113 -16.43 -7.27 10.82
CA ALA A 113 -15.19 -6.90 10.14
C ALA A 113 -15.26 -5.53 9.44
N ALA A 114 -16.44 -5.14 8.95
CA ALA A 114 -16.67 -3.86 8.28
C ALA A 114 -16.44 -2.65 9.21
N GLU A 115 -16.68 -2.78 10.52
CA GLU A 115 -16.45 -1.69 11.49
C GLU A 115 -14.96 -1.45 11.76
N HIS A 116 -14.13 -2.49 11.58
CA HIS A 116 -12.67 -2.44 11.75
C HIS A 116 -11.91 -2.49 10.43
N SER A 117 -12.60 -2.27 9.31
CA SER A 117 -11.99 -2.24 8.00
C SER A 117 -11.99 -0.83 7.44
N ARG A 118 -10.82 -0.39 6.97
CA ARG A 118 -10.59 0.90 6.36
C ARG A 118 -9.81 0.71 5.07
N THR A 119 -10.31 1.32 4.00
CA THR A 119 -9.66 1.41 2.70
C THR A 119 -9.53 2.86 2.32
N ASP A 120 -8.50 3.15 1.53
CA ASP A 120 -8.13 4.51 1.20
C ASP A 120 -8.50 4.85 -0.24
N CYS A 121 -8.13 6.05 -0.68
CA CYS A 121 -8.30 6.51 -2.05
C CYS A 121 -7.31 5.85 -3.02
N ALA A 122 -7.59 5.98 -4.32
CA ALA A 122 -6.68 5.64 -5.40
C ALA A 122 -5.81 6.85 -5.78
N TYR A 123 -4.58 6.61 -6.24
CA TYR A 123 -3.71 7.68 -6.75
C TYR A 123 -4.38 8.48 -7.88
N HIS A 124 -4.13 9.79 -7.93
CA HIS A 124 -4.57 10.64 -9.02
C HIS A 124 -3.79 10.31 -10.30
N PRO A 125 -4.43 10.36 -11.49
CA PRO A 125 -3.74 10.11 -12.76
C PRO A 125 -2.70 11.19 -13.11
N GLU A 126 -2.79 12.36 -12.48
CA GLU A 126 -1.89 13.51 -12.65
C GLU A 126 -1.25 13.87 -11.31
N ALA A 127 -0.08 14.50 -11.36
CA ALA A 127 0.65 14.91 -10.16
C ALA A 127 -0.07 16.09 -9.44
N PRO A 128 -0.06 16.15 -8.08
CA PRO A 128 0.49 15.13 -7.18
C PRO A 128 -0.36 13.86 -7.19
N HIS A 129 0.31 12.72 -7.41
CA HIS A 129 -0.34 11.42 -7.54
C HIS A 129 -0.92 10.95 -6.20
N HIS A 130 -0.27 11.28 -5.08
CA HIS A 130 -0.76 10.95 -3.75
C HIS A 130 -2.16 11.54 -3.51
N CYS A 131 -3.12 10.67 -3.19
CA CYS A 131 -4.50 11.09 -2.90
C CYS A 131 -4.73 11.32 -1.41
N ASN A 132 -3.99 10.63 -0.54
CA ASN A 132 -4.10 10.76 0.90
C ASN A 132 -3.09 11.81 1.40
N PRO A 133 -3.57 12.93 1.98
CA PRO A 133 -2.70 14.03 2.40
C PRO A 133 -1.78 13.67 3.57
N THR A 134 -2.02 12.56 4.26
CA THR A 134 -1.18 12.10 5.38
C THR A 134 0.08 11.36 4.94
N CYS A 135 0.19 10.99 3.66
CA CYS A 135 1.35 10.27 3.12
C CYS A 135 2.64 11.12 3.04
N GLY A 136 2.58 12.41 3.36
CA GLY A 136 3.66 13.39 3.20
C GLY A 136 4.34 13.87 4.49
N GLY A 137 4.14 13.17 5.62
CA GLY A 137 4.73 13.55 6.92
C GLY A 137 6.26 13.43 7.03
N ARG A 138 6.98 13.06 5.96
CA ARG A 138 8.44 13.09 5.90
C ARG A 138 8.90 13.80 4.65
N VAL A 139 9.23 15.08 4.82
CA VAL A 139 10.26 15.75 4.02
C VAL A 139 11.53 14.90 4.19
N ASP A 140 12.12 14.46 3.08
CA ASP A 140 13.46 13.86 3.00
C ASP A 140 13.71 12.55 3.77
N LEU A 141 13.11 11.45 3.32
CA LEU A 141 13.86 10.20 3.33
C LEU A 141 14.51 10.00 1.97
N ALA A 142 15.84 10.20 1.98
CA ALA A 142 16.80 9.62 1.05
C ALA A 142 16.36 8.21 0.59
N PRO A 143 16.79 7.73 -0.59
CA PRO A 143 16.34 6.47 -1.18
C PRO A 143 16.77 5.28 -0.32
N GLN A 144 16.05 5.05 0.77
CA GLN A 144 16.08 3.79 1.47
C GLN A 144 15.21 2.89 0.64
N PHE A 145 15.89 2.19 -0.27
CA PHE A 145 15.47 0.95 -0.90
C PHE A 145 13.99 0.70 -0.73
N ILE A 146 13.23 1.24 -1.68
CA ILE A 146 11.93 0.66 -1.96
C ILE A 146 12.26 -0.64 -2.67
N ILE A 147 12.14 -1.70 -1.86
CA ILE A 147 12.35 -3.07 -2.23
C ILE A 147 11.05 -3.55 -2.89
#